data_AF-A0A2E7S3S9-F1
#
_entry.id   AF-A0A2E7S3S9-F1
#
_cell.length_a   1.000
_cell.length_b   1.000
_cell.length_c   1.000
_cell.angle_alpha   90.00
_cell.angle_beta   90.00
_cell.angle_gamma   90.00
#
_symmetry.space_group_name_H-M   'P 1'
#
loop_
_entity.id
_entity.type
_entity.pdbx_description
1 polymer ?
#
loop_
_entity_poly.entity_id
_entity_poly.type
_entity_poly.pdbx_seq_one_letter_code
_entity_poly.pdbx_strand_id
1 'polypeptide(L)'
;MRPFLVTSWSGHRNDPDIPEPVRDVWKQKFRPSPGQPKTRQSNVDFALLDPEGKMVSWFDAVEPSGPGRSNDLVQNTVEQLKRASRRLGLPALTRLSKSPLALKLPEPPPGKLGLRIFVRLDDRRMPAYRFPVVEVVEMAPADWDALSWPSGRRSVDASQFKKWLSQVYPPGVMERVDPVTKKAYVITGVSGQLSLAPSVSSSRHRHAVAIGRVRLSDSGTDGFGYEGTLELVMTYAKQSSEVISMKGYFRGSYPRQDRQRPMTRLVPLEAVFESRPR
;
A
#
# COMPACT_ATOMS: atom_id res chain seq x y z
N MET A 1 -9.20 25.00 6.88
CA MET A 1 -9.48 24.29 5.61
C MET A 1 -9.91 22.88 5.95
N ARG A 2 -11.02 22.39 5.38
CA ARG A 2 -11.30 20.94 5.44
C ARG A 2 -10.16 20.21 4.71
N PRO A 3 -9.62 19.11 5.24
CA PRO A 3 -8.57 18.37 4.55
C PRO A 3 -9.12 17.89 3.20
N PHE A 4 -8.38 18.14 2.12
CA PHE A 4 -8.67 17.48 0.86
C PHE A 4 -8.39 15.99 1.04
N LEU A 5 -9.36 15.15 0.70
CA LEU A 5 -9.20 13.70 0.71
C LEU A 5 -8.60 13.29 -0.64
N VAL A 6 -7.37 12.79 -0.63
CA VAL A 6 -6.79 12.14 -1.83
C VAL A 6 -7.05 10.65 -1.69
N THR A 7 -7.89 10.11 -2.57
CA THR A 7 -8.13 8.66 -2.68
C THR A 7 -7.70 8.18 -4.05
N SER A 8 -7.05 7.02 -4.09
CA SER A 8 -6.76 6.30 -5.32
C SER A 8 -7.76 5.18 -5.47
N TRP A 9 -8.37 5.06 -6.65
CA TRP A 9 -9.13 3.87 -7.04
C TRP A 9 -8.42 3.17 -8.18
N SER A 10 -8.18 1.88 -8.01
CA SER A 10 -7.72 0.97 -9.06
C SER A 10 -8.82 -0.04 -9.32
N GLY A 11 -9.13 -0.30 -10.59
CA GLY A 11 -10.18 -1.24 -10.96
C GLY A 11 -10.47 -1.21 -12.45
N HIS A 12 -11.50 -1.93 -12.86
CA HIS A 12 -11.93 -1.98 -14.25
C HIS A 12 -13.26 -1.25 -14.43
N ARG A 13 -13.52 -0.70 -15.62
CA ARG A 13 -14.76 0.06 -15.95
C ARG A 13 -16.09 -0.64 -15.65
N ASN A 14 -16.05 -1.96 -15.45
CA ASN A 14 -17.21 -2.77 -15.14
C ASN A 14 -17.24 -3.24 -13.66
N ASP A 15 -16.33 -2.78 -12.82
CA ASP A 15 -16.32 -3.14 -11.40
C ASP A 15 -17.51 -2.43 -10.70
N PRO A 16 -18.45 -3.19 -10.11
CA PRO A 16 -19.65 -2.63 -9.50
C PRO A 16 -19.36 -1.77 -8.27
N ASP A 17 -18.21 -1.98 -7.61
CA ASP A 17 -17.85 -1.32 -6.35
C ASP A 17 -17.22 0.07 -6.58
N ILE A 18 -17.03 0.48 -7.83
CA ILE A 18 -16.40 1.76 -8.15
C ILE A 18 -17.34 2.91 -7.82
N PRO A 19 -16.87 3.94 -7.07
CA PRO A 19 -17.67 5.09 -6.73
C PRO A 19 -18.22 5.81 -7.96
N GLU A 20 -19.42 6.38 -7.82
CA GLU A 20 -20.09 7.11 -8.89
C GLU A 20 -19.22 8.18 -9.58
N PRO A 21 -18.45 9.03 -8.86
CA PRO A 21 -17.61 10.02 -9.52
C PRO A 21 -16.56 9.40 -10.46
N VAL A 22 -15.99 8.24 -10.10
CA VAL A 22 -15.00 7.53 -10.93
C VAL A 22 -15.67 6.94 -12.17
N ARG A 23 -16.89 6.39 -12.03
CA ARG A 23 -17.67 5.91 -13.18
C ARG A 23 -17.99 7.05 -14.15
N ASP A 24 -18.30 8.23 -13.64
CA ASP A 24 -18.63 9.39 -14.47
C ASP A 24 -17.41 9.92 -15.24
N VAL A 25 -16.23 9.95 -14.62
CA VAL A 25 -14.97 10.22 -15.34
C VAL A 25 -14.81 9.26 -16.52
N TRP A 26 -14.98 7.96 -16.29
CA TRP A 26 -14.79 6.97 -17.34
C TRP A 26 -15.87 7.03 -18.43
N LYS A 27 -17.15 7.26 -18.08
CA LYS A 27 -18.22 7.50 -19.07
C LYS A 27 -17.88 8.68 -19.97
N GLN A 28 -17.37 9.78 -19.41
CA GLN A 28 -16.97 10.96 -20.20
C GLN A 28 -15.75 10.64 -21.06
N LYS A 29 -14.72 10.02 -20.49
CA LYS A 29 -13.45 9.69 -21.17
C LYS A 29 -13.62 8.72 -22.33
N PHE A 30 -14.46 7.72 -22.16
CA PHE A 30 -14.69 6.63 -23.12
C PHE A 30 -15.97 6.83 -23.93
N ARG A 31 -16.55 8.04 -23.92
CA ARG A 31 -17.70 8.35 -24.77
C ARG A 31 -17.34 8.08 -26.24
N PRO A 32 -18.08 7.21 -26.95
CA PRO A 32 -17.77 6.86 -28.33
C PRO A 32 -17.70 8.13 -29.19
N SER A 33 -16.59 8.30 -29.90
CA SER A 33 -16.38 9.40 -30.85
C SER A 33 -15.84 8.83 -32.18
N PRO A 34 -16.23 9.37 -33.34
CA PRO A 34 -15.75 8.89 -34.64
C PRO A 34 -14.21 8.91 -34.70
N GLY A 35 -13.60 7.81 -35.15
CA GLY A 35 -12.15 7.68 -35.28
C GLY A 35 -11.40 7.26 -34.00
N GLN A 36 -12.08 7.05 -32.87
CA GLN A 36 -11.42 6.57 -31.65
C GLN A 36 -11.44 5.03 -31.50
N PRO A 37 -10.32 4.41 -31.05
CA PRO A 37 -10.26 2.97 -30.84
C PRO A 37 -11.23 2.53 -29.73
N LYS A 38 -11.98 1.45 -29.98
CA LYS A 38 -12.95 0.86 -29.05
C LYS A 38 -12.33 0.38 -27.72
N THR A 39 -11.01 0.23 -27.66
CA THR A 39 -10.24 -0.35 -26.56
C THR A 39 -9.30 0.67 -25.91
N ARG A 40 -9.79 1.89 -25.67
CA ARG A 40 -9.01 2.88 -24.91
C ARG A 40 -8.88 2.39 -23.46
N GLN A 41 -7.65 2.16 -23.01
CA GLN A 41 -7.32 1.90 -21.61
C GLN A 41 -6.83 3.21 -20.97
N SER A 42 -7.16 3.42 -19.70
CA SER A 42 -6.64 4.52 -18.88
C SER A 42 -5.67 3.95 -17.85
N ASN A 43 -4.56 4.65 -17.62
CA ASN A 43 -3.57 4.22 -16.62
C ASN A 43 -3.69 5.00 -15.31
N VAL A 44 -3.91 6.33 -15.35
CA VAL A 44 -4.08 7.16 -14.15
C VAL A 44 -5.01 8.34 -14.45
N ASP A 45 -6.23 8.32 -13.90
CA ASP A 45 -7.15 9.46 -13.95
C ASP A 45 -7.17 10.17 -12.59
N PHE A 46 -7.11 11.50 -12.60
CA PHE A 46 -7.40 12.31 -11.42
C PHE A 46 -8.81 12.86 -11.53
N ALA A 47 -9.62 12.61 -10.50
CA ALA A 47 -10.92 13.25 -10.31
C ALA A 47 -10.82 14.22 -9.12
N LEU A 48 -11.24 15.46 -9.30
CA LEU A 48 -11.35 16.44 -8.23
C LEU A 48 -12.81 16.59 -7.86
N LEU A 49 -13.10 16.39 -6.57
CA LEU A 49 -14.43 16.54 -6.00
C LEU A 49 -14.49 17.80 -5.13
N ASP A 50 -15.65 18.43 -5.06
CA ASP A 50 -15.95 19.44 -4.04
C ASP A 50 -16.23 18.79 -2.66
N PRO A 51 -16.37 19.59 -1.58
CA PRO A 51 -16.65 19.06 -0.24
C PRO A 51 -17.96 18.27 -0.13
N GLU A 52 -18.89 18.44 -1.07
CA GLU A 52 -20.15 17.73 -1.18
C GLU A 52 -20.02 16.41 -1.98
N GLY A 53 -18.82 16.10 -2.48
CA GLY A 53 -18.51 14.87 -3.21
C GLY A 53 -18.81 14.94 -4.71
N LYS A 54 -19.16 16.10 -5.25
CA LYS A 54 -19.48 16.28 -6.67
C LYS A 54 -18.22 16.57 -7.48
N MET A 55 -18.13 15.96 -8.65
CA MET A 55 -16.98 16.12 -9.55
C MET A 55 -16.91 17.53 -10.16
N VAL A 56 -15.78 18.20 -9.98
CA VAL A 56 -15.48 19.56 -10.46
C VAL A 56 -14.53 19.57 -11.65
N SER A 57 -13.60 18.62 -11.69
CA SER A 57 -12.64 18.48 -12.78
C SER A 57 -12.09 17.07 -12.83
N TRP A 58 -11.68 16.62 -14.01
CA TRP A 58 -10.88 15.40 -14.16
C TRP A 58 -9.89 15.54 -15.30
N PHE A 59 -8.80 14.77 -15.24
CA PHE A 59 -7.79 14.73 -16.29
C PHE A 59 -7.00 13.41 -16.28
N ASP A 60 -6.42 13.07 -17.43
CA ASP A 60 -5.45 11.97 -17.54
C ASP A 60 -4.08 12.48 -17.09
N ALA A 61 -3.48 11.81 -16.11
CA ALA A 61 -2.15 12.17 -15.63
C ALA A 61 -1.08 11.86 -16.69
N VAL A 62 -1.32 10.83 -17.49
CA VAL A 62 -0.42 10.35 -18.52
C VAL A 62 -1.03 10.68 -19.88
N GLU A 63 -0.72 11.86 -20.40
CA GLU A 63 -1.11 12.19 -21.77
C GLU A 63 -0.49 11.19 -22.77
N PRO A 64 -1.08 11.00 -23.97
CA PRO A 64 -0.57 10.07 -25.00
C PRO A 64 0.82 10.42 -25.57
N SER A 65 1.55 11.35 -24.97
CA SER A 65 2.80 11.93 -25.43
C SER A 65 4.00 11.00 -25.22
N GLY A 66 3.96 9.83 -25.87
CA GLY A 66 5.13 8.98 -26.13
C GLY A 66 5.82 8.36 -24.91
N PRO A 67 6.63 7.31 -25.11
CA PRO A 67 7.39 6.70 -24.03
C PRO A 67 8.53 7.63 -23.58
N GLY A 68 8.56 8.01 -22.30
CA GLY A 68 9.83 8.35 -21.63
C GLY A 68 10.04 9.74 -21.01
N ARG A 69 9.01 10.55 -20.70
CA ARG A 69 9.22 11.83 -20.00
C ARG A 69 8.49 11.90 -18.65
N SER A 70 9.18 11.52 -17.57
CA SER A 70 8.68 11.63 -16.19
C SER A 70 8.36 13.07 -15.76
N ASN A 71 9.04 14.06 -16.34
CA ASN A 71 8.82 15.47 -16.05
C ASN A 71 7.47 15.98 -16.57
N ASP A 72 6.90 15.35 -17.60
CA ASP A 72 5.63 15.79 -18.19
C ASP A 72 4.43 15.44 -17.30
N LEU A 73 4.49 14.33 -16.55
CA LEU A 73 3.40 13.92 -15.65
C LEU A 73 3.23 14.91 -14.49
N VAL A 74 4.31 15.21 -13.77
CA VAL A 74 4.26 16.14 -12.62
C VAL A 74 3.82 17.52 -13.09
N GLN A 75 4.41 18.03 -14.17
CA GLN A 75 4.06 19.35 -14.71
C GLN A 75 2.62 19.39 -15.20
N ASN A 76 2.15 18.38 -15.93
CA ASN A 76 0.77 18.26 -16.39
C ASN A 76 -0.19 18.20 -15.19
N THR A 77 0.06 17.32 -14.21
CA THR A 77 -0.74 17.26 -12.99
C THR A 77 -0.81 18.61 -12.29
N VAL A 78 0.31 19.31 -12.11
CA VAL A 78 0.33 20.64 -11.49
C VAL A 78 -0.49 21.64 -12.29
N GLU A 79 -0.37 21.68 -13.62
CA GLU A 79 -1.15 22.60 -14.46
C GLU A 79 -2.64 22.28 -14.46
N GLN A 80 -3.02 21.00 -14.49
CA GLN A 80 -4.41 20.58 -14.40
C GLN A 80 -5.01 20.94 -13.03
N LEU A 81 -4.24 20.77 -11.94
CA LEU A 81 -4.65 21.18 -10.60
C LEU A 81 -4.83 22.70 -10.50
N LYS A 82 -3.94 23.51 -11.09
CA LYS A 82 -4.09 24.98 -11.15
C LYS A 82 -5.34 25.41 -11.93
N ARG A 83 -5.71 24.68 -12.98
CA ARG A 83 -6.95 24.95 -13.74
C ARG A 83 -8.17 24.59 -12.91
N ALA A 84 -8.14 23.45 -12.22
CA ALA A 84 -9.24 22.97 -11.39
C ALA A 84 -9.44 23.85 -10.13
N SER A 85 -8.36 24.38 -9.54
CA SER A 85 -8.45 25.23 -8.34
C SER A 85 -9.30 26.48 -8.58
N ARG A 86 -9.26 27.05 -9.80
CA ARG A 86 -10.13 28.17 -10.20
C ARG A 86 -11.61 27.80 -10.19
N ARG A 87 -11.95 26.58 -10.60
CA ARG A 87 -13.34 26.07 -10.60
C ARG A 87 -13.85 25.78 -9.20
N LEU A 88 -12.95 25.45 -8.26
CA LEU A 88 -13.25 25.26 -6.85
C LEU A 88 -13.36 26.57 -6.05
N GLY A 89 -13.19 27.74 -6.70
CA GLY A 89 -13.16 29.03 -6.02
C GLY A 89 -12.02 29.16 -5.01
N LEU A 90 -10.98 28.32 -5.13
CA LEU A 90 -9.83 28.38 -4.23
C LEU A 90 -9.03 29.65 -4.53
N PRO A 91 -8.58 30.38 -3.48
CA PRO A 91 -7.72 31.53 -3.69
C PRO A 91 -6.48 31.11 -4.49
N ALA A 92 -6.00 32.01 -5.36
CA ALA A 92 -4.76 31.80 -6.07
C ALA A 92 -3.67 31.45 -5.04
N LEU A 93 -2.88 30.39 -5.31
CA LEU A 93 -1.79 29.96 -4.45
C LEU A 93 -0.82 31.14 -4.25
N THR A 94 -0.99 31.90 -3.18
CA THR A 94 0.05 32.76 -2.64
C THR A 94 1.22 31.86 -2.33
N ARG A 95 2.43 32.23 -2.79
CA ARG A 95 3.67 31.44 -2.70
C ARG A 95 3.62 30.53 -1.47
N LEU A 96 3.48 29.23 -1.71
CA LEU A 96 3.56 28.23 -0.66
C LEU A 96 4.82 28.57 0.13
N SER A 97 4.66 28.87 1.42
CA SER A 97 5.77 28.97 2.36
C SER A 97 6.72 27.80 2.07
N LYS A 98 8.03 28.08 1.94
CA LYS A 98 9.07 27.09 1.67
C LYS A 98 9.15 25.99 2.75
N SER A 99 8.35 26.06 3.81
CA SER A 99 8.20 24.96 4.74
C SER A 99 7.67 23.74 3.97
N PRO A 100 8.43 22.64 3.88
CA PRO A 100 7.88 21.41 3.35
C PRO A 100 6.65 21.08 4.19
N LEU A 101 5.49 21.01 3.54
CA LEU A 101 4.29 20.44 4.14
C LEU A 101 4.72 19.09 4.70
N ALA A 102 4.78 18.96 6.03
CA ALA A 102 5.12 17.71 6.67
C ALA A 102 4.13 16.67 6.16
N LEU A 103 4.63 15.69 5.41
CA LEU A 103 3.80 14.62 4.87
C LEU A 103 3.13 13.91 6.06
N LYS A 104 1.82 14.08 6.18
CA LYS A 104 1.05 13.39 7.21
C LYS A 104 0.83 11.95 6.74
N LEU A 105 1.51 11.02 7.38
CA LEU A 105 1.32 9.59 7.13
C LEU A 105 -0.04 9.13 7.65
N PRO A 106 -0.66 8.11 7.03
CA PRO A 106 -1.86 7.49 7.57
C PRO A 106 -1.66 7.03 9.02
N GLU A 107 -2.70 7.17 9.83
CA GLU A 107 -2.75 6.79 11.24
C GLU A 107 -3.96 5.89 11.49
N PRO A 108 -3.92 5.01 12.51
CA PRO A 108 -5.12 4.32 12.97
C PRO A 108 -6.20 5.33 13.39
N PRO A 109 -7.49 4.93 13.41
CA PRO A 109 -8.55 5.76 13.95
C PRO A 109 -8.22 6.26 15.37
N PRO A 110 -8.65 7.48 15.76
CA PRO A 110 -8.39 8.00 17.10
C PRO A 110 -8.82 7.02 18.20
N GLY A 111 -7.92 6.77 19.17
CA GLY A 111 -8.17 5.83 20.27
C GLY A 111 -7.95 4.35 19.93
N LYS A 112 -7.55 4.02 18.69
CA LYS A 112 -7.20 2.66 18.27
C LYS A 112 -5.68 2.49 18.14
N LEU A 113 -5.21 1.31 18.51
CA LEU A 113 -3.83 0.88 18.24
C LEU A 113 -3.76 0.24 16.85
N GLY A 114 -2.58 0.28 16.26
CA GLY A 114 -2.40 -0.30 14.93
C GLY A 114 -0.95 -0.46 14.53
N LEU A 115 -0.78 -1.13 13.40
CA LEU A 115 0.47 -1.29 12.69
C LEU A 115 0.47 -0.38 11.47
N ARG A 116 1.52 0.42 11.34
CA ARG A 116 1.87 1.06 10.07
C ARG A 116 2.85 0.15 9.34
N ILE A 117 2.60 -0.05 8.05
CA ILE A 117 3.36 -0.96 7.21
C ILE A 117 3.83 -0.19 5.97
N PHE A 118 5.14 -0.06 5.82
CA PHE A 118 5.75 0.55 4.65
C PHE A 118 6.19 -0.55 3.71
N VAL A 119 5.62 -0.65 2.51
CA VAL A 119 5.94 -1.71 1.56
C VAL A 119 6.52 -1.14 0.28
N ARG A 120 7.63 -1.71 -0.18
CA ARG A 120 8.30 -1.29 -1.41
C ARG A 120 8.74 -2.49 -2.24
N LEU A 121 8.67 -2.34 -3.56
CA LEU A 121 9.22 -3.29 -4.51
C LEU A 121 10.41 -2.63 -5.23
N ASP A 122 11.62 -3.12 -4.99
CA ASP A 122 12.83 -2.54 -5.58
C ASP A 122 13.09 -3.09 -7.00
N ASP A 123 12.14 -2.85 -7.92
CA ASP A 123 12.35 -3.14 -9.34
C ASP A 123 13.06 -1.96 -10.01
N ARG A 124 14.31 -2.14 -10.42
CA ARG A 124 15.08 -1.13 -11.17
C ARG A 124 14.39 -0.71 -12.48
N ARG A 125 13.51 -1.56 -13.03
CA ARG A 125 12.73 -1.25 -14.25
C ARG A 125 11.51 -0.37 -13.95
N MET A 126 11.08 -0.26 -12.69
CA MET A 126 9.90 0.50 -12.27
C MET A 126 10.23 1.45 -11.12
N PRO A 127 10.89 2.60 -11.38
CA PRO A 127 11.30 3.54 -10.34
C PRO A 127 10.16 4.00 -9.42
N ALA A 128 8.94 4.10 -9.95
CA ALA A 128 7.76 4.48 -9.17
C ALA A 128 7.44 3.52 -8.02
N TYR A 129 7.76 2.22 -8.14
CA TYR A 129 7.47 1.22 -7.10
C TYR A 129 8.52 1.18 -5.98
N ARG A 130 9.61 1.95 -6.12
CA ARG A 130 10.65 2.11 -5.10
C ARG A 130 10.21 3.05 -3.98
N PHE A 131 9.20 3.89 -4.23
CA PHE A 131 8.56 4.67 -3.17
C PHE A 131 7.66 3.76 -2.35
N PRO A 132 7.81 3.76 -1.01
CA PRO A 132 6.99 2.89 -0.17
C PRO A 132 5.53 3.34 -0.19
N VAL A 133 4.62 2.38 -0.31
CA VAL A 133 3.21 2.57 0.05
C VAL A 133 3.07 2.37 1.55
N VAL A 134 2.20 3.14 2.18
CA VAL A 134 1.99 3.12 3.63
C VAL A 134 0.59 2.61 3.92
N GLU A 135 0.51 1.39 4.45
CA GLU A 135 -0.72 0.78 4.91
C GLU A 135 -0.86 0.94 6.43
N VAL A 136 -2.10 0.96 6.91
CA VAL A 136 -2.40 0.97 8.34
C VAL A 136 -3.44 -0.09 8.65
N VAL A 137 -3.12 -0.92 9.65
CA VAL A 137 -3.98 -1.99 10.12
C VAL A 137 -4.33 -1.73 11.59
N GLU A 138 -5.64 -1.62 11.89
CA GLU A 138 -6.11 -1.59 13.28
C GLU A 138 -5.82 -2.93 13.96
N MET A 139 -5.25 -2.87 15.16
CA MET A 139 -4.88 -4.04 15.95
C MET A 139 -5.71 -4.09 17.23
N ALA A 140 -6.52 -5.13 17.37
CA ALA A 140 -7.20 -5.47 18.61
C ALA A 140 -6.21 -6.14 19.58
N PRO A 141 -6.51 -6.19 20.90
CA PRO A 141 -5.66 -6.86 21.87
C PRO A 141 -5.28 -8.30 21.47
N ALA A 142 -6.25 -9.09 21.00
CA ALA A 142 -6.03 -10.48 20.59
C ALA A 142 -5.06 -10.65 19.41
N ASP A 143 -4.90 -9.63 18.56
CA ASP A 143 -3.96 -9.69 17.44
C ASP A 143 -2.48 -9.71 17.91
N TRP A 144 -2.23 -9.40 19.20
CA TRP A 144 -0.90 -9.39 19.81
C TRP A 144 -0.58 -10.66 20.61
N ASP A 145 -1.55 -11.53 20.88
CA ASP A 145 -1.41 -12.67 21.82
C ASP A 145 -0.28 -13.62 21.39
N ALA A 146 -0.18 -13.88 20.09
CA ALA A 146 0.87 -14.70 19.49
C ALA A 146 2.28 -14.14 19.78
N LEU A 147 2.41 -12.83 19.99
CA LEU A 147 3.65 -12.10 20.30
C LEU A 147 3.80 -11.76 21.80
N SER A 148 2.93 -12.27 22.67
CA SER A 148 3.07 -12.11 24.13
C SER A 148 4.43 -12.57 24.65
N TRP A 149 4.87 -11.96 25.76
CA TRP A 149 6.19 -12.19 26.34
C TRP A 149 6.55 -13.68 26.43
N PRO A 150 7.64 -14.13 25.78
CA PRO A 150 8.12 -15.50 25.93
C PRO A 150 8.86 -15.68 27.25
N SER A 151 8.55 -16.71 28.04
CA SER A 151 9.40 -17.13 29.18
C SER A 151 10.66 -17.86 28.74
N GLY A 152 10.65 -18.41 27.53
CA GLY A 152 11.76 -19.07 26.85
C GLY A 152 11.51 -19.11 25.34
N ARG A 153 12.44 -19.67 24.57
CA ARG A 153 12.25 -19.77 23.11
C ARG A 153 11.01 -20.63 22.79
N ARG A 154 10.13 -20.14 21.92
CA ARG A 154 8.97 -20.88 21.41
C ARG A 154 8.73 -20.61 19.93
N SER A 155 8.07 -21.57 19.26
CA SER A 155 7.63 -21.40 17.88
C SER A 155 6.29 -20.65 17.84
N VAL A 156 6.12 -19.79 16.83
CA VAL A 156 4.88 -19.07 16.55
C VAL A 156 4.52 -19.27 15.10
N ASP A 157 3.33 -19.81 14.85
CA ASP A 157 2.80 -19.95 13.49
C ASP A 157 2.54 -18.57 12.87
N ALA A 158 3.15 -18.33 11.71
CA ALA A 158 2.99 -17.09 10.95
C ALA A 158 1.55 -16.86 10.49
N SER A 159 0.72 -17.91 10.39
CA SER A 159 -0.69 -17.79 9.99
C SER A 159 -1.49 -16.88 10.93
N GLN A 160 -1.09 -16.79 12.21
CA GLN A 160 -1.70 -15.89 13.21
C GLN A 160 -1.51 -14.41 12.86
N PHE A 161 -0.56 -14.09 11.98
CA PHE A 161 -0.24 -12.73 11.55
C PHE A 161 -0.88 -12.35 10.21
N LYS A 162 -1.75 -13.20 9.66
CA LYS A 162 -2.41 -12.99 8.36
C LYS A 162 -3.04 -11.61 8.22
N LYS A 163 -3.67 -11.10 9.28
CA LYS A 163 -4.37 -9.81 9.29
C LYS A 163 -3.48 -8.68 8.75
N TRP A 164 -2.25 -8.56 9.24
CA TRP A 164 -1.34 -7.49 8.83
C TRP A 164 -0.29 -7.93 7.81
N LEU A 165 0.11 -9.20 7.77
CA LEU A 165 1.01 -9.71 6.73
C LEU A 165 0.37 -9.74 5.33
N SER A 166 -0.96 -9.75 5.25
CA SER A 166 -1.69 -9.59 3.98
C SER A 166 -1.37 -8.26 3.27
N GLN A 167 -0.86 -7.27 3.99
CA GLN A 167 -0.48 -5.97 3.45
C GLN A 167 0.92 -5.96 2.84
N VAL A 168 1.70 -7.04 2.96
CA VAL A 168 3.03 -7.17 2.35
C VAL A 168 2.89 -7.63 0.90
N TYR A 169 2.36 -6.77 0.04
CA TYR A 169 2.17 -7.02 -1.39
C TYR A 169 2.98 -6.00 -2.23
N PRO A 170 3.37 -6.32 -3.46
CA PRO A 170 4.04 -5.35 -4.32
C PRO A 170 3.05 -4.26 -4.78
N PRO A 171 3.22 -3.00 -4.35
CA PRO A 171 2.29 -1.96 -4.72
C PRO A 171 2.35 -1.66 -6.23
N GLY A 172 1.18 -1.48 -6.85
CA GLY A 172 1.06 -1.05 -8.24
C GLY A 172 1.34 -2.13 -9.29
N VAL A 173 1.61 -3.38 -8.92
CA VAL A 173 1.80 -4.48 -9.87
C VAL A 173 0.45 -5.04 -10.32
N MET A 174 0.09 -4.80 -11.58
CA MET A 174 -1.18 -5.24 -12.19
C MET A 174 -1.11 -6.65 -12.80
N GLU A 175 -0.06 -7.42 -12.51
CA GLU A 175 0.15 -8.76 -13.11
C GLU A 175 -0.69 -9.84 -12.42
N ARG A 176 -1.08 -9.62 -11.16
CA ARG A 176 -1.87 -10.55 -10.36
C ARG A 176 -3.29 -10.02 -10.23
N VAL A 177 -4.03 -10.07 -11.33
CA VAL A 177 -5.44 -9.68 -11.39
C VAL A 177 -6.27 -10.82 -11.96
N ASP A 178 -7.48 -10.98 -11.43
CA ASP A 178 -8.44 -11.93 -11.96
C ASP A 178 -8.78 -11.58 -13.43
N PRO A 179 -8.69 -12.51 -14.38
CA PRO A 179 -8.90 -12.19 -15.79
C PRO A 179 -10.35 -11.81 -16.10
N VAL A 180 -11.32 -12.23 -15.30
CA VAL A 180 -12.75 -11.97 -15.47
C VAL A 180 -13.15 -10.69 -14.72
N THR A 181 -12.91 -10.64 -13.41
CA THR A 181 -13.34 -9.52 -12.56
C THR A 181 -12.38 -8.33 -12.64
N LYS A 182 -11.13 -8.55 -13.07
CA LYS A 182 -10.04 -7.57 -13.09
C LYS A 182 -9.66 -7.01 -11.73
N LYS A 183 -10.16 -7.61 -10.64
CA LYS A 183 -9.75 -7.29 -9.28
C LYS A 183 -8.37 -7.87 -9.00
N ALA A 184 -7.55 -7.13 -8.26
CA ALA A 184 -6.25 -7.63 -7.82
C ALA A 184 -6.45 -8.84 -6.90
N TYR A 185 -5.63 -9.88 -7.08
CA TYR A 185 -5.61 -10.99 -6.14
C TYR A 185 -5.06 -10.52 -4.80
N VAL A 186 -5.83 -10.74 -3.75
CA VAL A 186 -5.47 -10.37 -2.38
C VAL A 186 -4.68 -11.50 -1.74
N ILE A 187 -3.80 -11.17 -0.78
CA ILE A 187 -3.08 -12.19 -0.01
C ILE A 187 -4.04 -12.88 0.95
N THR A 188 -4.26 -14.17 0.73
CA THR A 188 -5.20 -15.00 1.52
C THR A 188 -4.50 -16.06 2.33
N GLY A 189 -3.29 -16.46 1.95
CA GLY A 189 -2.50 -17.46 2.66
C GLY A 189 -1.25 -16.85 3.30
N VAL A 190 -1.03 -17.21 4.55
CA VAL A 190 0.20 -16.93 5.29
C VAL A 190 0.61 -18.21 6.00
N SER A 191 1.85 -18.65 5.80
CA SER A 191 2.39 -19.86 6.42
C SER A 191 3.86 -19.67 6.76
N GLY A 192 4.36 -20.52 7.65
CA GLY A 192 5.73 -20.45 8.16
C GLY A 192 5.76 -20.47 9.68
N GLN A 193 6.96 -20.40 10.24
CA GLN A 193 7.17 -20.45 11.68
C GLN A 193 8.22 -19.41 12.07
N LEU A 194 7.94 -18.68 13.15
CA LEU A 194 8.87 -17.75 13.77
C LEU A 194 9.38 -18.35 15.08
N SER A 195 10.69 -18.27 15.30
CA SER A 195 11.31 -18.51 16.59
C SER A 195 11.23 -17.22 17.41
N LEU A 196 10.33 -17.18 18.38
CA LEU A 196 10.19 -16.09 19.35
C LEU A 196 11.02 -16.40 20.60
N ALA A 197 11.92 -15.50 20.98
CA ALA A 197 12.77 -15.67 22.16
C ALA A 197 12.95 -14.36 22.95
N PRO A 198 13.12 -14.43 24.27
CA PRO A 198 13.60 -13.30 25.07
C PRO A 198 14.93 -12.78 24.53
N SER A 199 15.14 -11.48 24.64
CA SER A 199 16.39 -10.80 24.27
C SER A 199 16.82 -9.86 25.40
N VAL A 200 17.65 -8.87 25.07
CA VAL A 200 18.22 -7.89 26.00
C VAL A 200 17.10 -7.22 26.81
N SER A 201 17.37 -6.94 28.08
CA SER A 201 16.49 -6.17 28.94
C SER A 201 17.19 -4.91 29.42
N SER A 202 16.47 -3.78 29.47
CA SER A 202 16.94 -2.53 30.08
C SER A 202 16.45 -2.42 31.53
N SER A 203 16.66 -1.28 32.20
CA SER A 203 16.11 -1.05 33.54
C SER A 203 14.57 -0.96 33.55
N ARG A 204 13.97 -0.40 32.49
CA ARG A 204 12.52 -0.14 32.40
C ARG A 204 11.75 -1.14 31.54
N HIS A 205 12.40 -1.71 30.55
CA HIS A 205 11.75 -2.57 29.56
C HIS A 205 12.49 -3.90 29.41
N ARG A 206 11.77 -4.87 28.86
CA ARG A 206 12.34 -6.11 28.34
C ARG A 206 12.00 -6.23 26.86
N HIS A 207 12.87 -6.91 26.12
CA HIS A 207 12.69 -7.09 24.68
C HIS A 207 12.66 -8.57 24.32
N ALA A 208 11.93 -8.89 23.27
CA ALA A 208 11.94 -10.20 22.64
C ALA A 208 12.10 -10.03 21.14
N VAL A 209 12.66 -11.05 20.49
CA VAL A 209 12.85 -11.08 19.04
C VAL A 209 12.10 -12.28 18.48
N ALA A 210 11.34 -12.06 17.41
CA ALA A 210 10.78 -13.14 16.60
C ALA A 210 11.42 -13.11 15.21
N ILE A 211 11.97 -14.24 14.77
CA ILE A 211 12.57 -14.37 13.44
C ILE A 211 12.12 -15.66 12.78
N GLY A 212 11.77 -15.60 11.50
CA GLY A 212 11.36 -16.78 10.75
C GLY A 212 11.18 -16.54 9.27
N ARG A 213 11.05 -17.62 8.50
CA ARG A 213 10.62 -17.54 7.10
C ARG A 213 9.11 -17.60 7.03
N VAL A 214 8.55 -16.75 6.18
CA VAL A 214 7.12 -16.66 5.91
C VAL A 214 6.90 -16.80 4.42
N ARG A 215 5.86 -17.57 4.05
CA ARG A 215 5.33 -17.68 2.71
C ARG A 215 3.96 -17.01 2.64
N LEU A 216 3.78 -16.17 1.63
CA LEU A 216 2.55 -15.46 1.32
C LEU A 216 2.00 -15.99 0.00
N SER A 217 0.70 -16.29 -0.06
CA SER A 217 0.01 -16.71 -1.28
C SER A 217 -1.23 -15.85 -1.51
N ASP A 218 -1.53 -15.59 -2.77
CA ASP A 218 -2.70 -14.81 -3.14
C ASP A 218 -3.94 -15.70 -3.37
N SER A 219 -5.07 -15.05 -3.67
CA SER A 219 -6.34 -15.71 -3.95
C SER A 219 -6.39 -16.39 -5.33
N GLY A 220 -5.31 -16.36 -6.12
CA GLY A 220 -5.24 -17.05 -7.41
C GLY A 220 -5.24 -18.57 -7.24
N THR A 221 -5.75 -19.28 -8.24
CA THR A 221 -5.85 -20.74 -8.24
C THR A 221 -4.61 -21.45 -8.79
N ASP A 222 -3.59 -20.69 -9.21
CA ASP A 222 -2.36 -21.19 -9.83
C ASP A 222 -1.24 -21.49 -8.83
N GLY A 223 -1.54 -21.45 -7.52
CA GLY A 223 -0.57 -21.76 -6.46
C GLY A 223 0.53 -20.70 -6.31
N PHE A 224 0.32 -19.49 -6.83
CA PHE A 224 1.26 -18.40 -6.71
C PHE A 224 1.58 -18.06 -5.25
N GLY A 225 2.86 -17.82 -4.98
CA GLY A 225 3.30 -17.33 -3.69
C GLY A 225 4.74 -16.85 -3.71
N TYR A 226 5.11 -16.15 -2.64
CA TYR A 226 6.43 -15.60 -2.45
C TYR A 226 6.84 -15.69 -0.98
N GLU A 227 8.14 -15.63 -0.75
CA GLU A 227 8.73 -15.90 0.55
C GLU A 227 9.68 -14.79 0.96
N GLY A 228 9.84 -14.64 2.27
CA GLY A 228 10.82 -13.75 2.85
C GLY A 228 11.11 -14.09 4.31
N THR A 229 12.14 -13.44 4.83
CA THR A 229 12.46 -13.49 6.25
C THR A 229 11.75 -12.35 6.95
N LEU A 230 11.04 -12.66 8.02
CA LEU A 230 10.37 -11.72 8.90
C LEU A 230 11.15 -11.64 10.21
N GLU A 231 11.51 -10.43 10.60
CA GLU A 231 12.22 -10.11 11.84
C GLU A 231 11.40 -9.08 12.61
N LEU A 232 11.07 -9.39 13.87
CA LEU A 232 10.29 -8.53 14.75
C LEU A 232 11.05 -8.32 16.07
N VAL A 233 10.98 -7.11 16.59
CA VAL A 233 11.47 -6.73 17.92
C VAL A 233 10.30 -6.17 18.70
N MET A 234 9.94 -6.84 19.79
CA MET A 234 8.86 -6.44 20.69
C MET A 234 9.44 -5.85 21.97
N THR A 235 8.79 -4.83 22.49
CA THR A 235 9.09 -4.18 23.78
C THR A 235 7.94 -4.42 24.73
N TYR A 236 8.27 -4.76 25.98
CA TYR A 236 7.32 -5.04 27.05
C TYR A 236 7.71 -4.29 28.32
N ALA A 237 6.75 -4.03 29.20
CA ALA A 237 7.06 -3.68 30.58
C ALA A 237 7.70 -4.88 31.29
N LYS A 238 8.51 -4.63 32.31
CA LYS A 238 9.26 -5.66 33.05
C LYS A 238 8.42 -6.83 33.55
N GLN A 239 7.19 -6.56 33.96
CA GLN A 239 6.30 -7.54 34.58
C GLN A 239 5.03 -7.80 33.75
N SER A 240 4.93 -7.23 32.55
CA SER A 240 3.75 -7.42 31.67
C SER A 240 4.08 -8.32 30.49
N SER A 241 3.14 -9.21 30.13
CA SER A 241 3.21 -10.00 28.91
C SER A 241 2.76 -9.23 27.66
N GLU A 242 2.15 -8.06 27.84
CA GLU A 242 1.61 -7.24 26.76
C GLU A 242 2.70 -6.51 25.97
N VAL A 243 2.56 -6.52 24.65
CA VAL A 243 3.42 -5.77 23.73
C VAL A 243 3.09 -4.28 23.86
N ILE A 244 4.07 -3.47 24.26
CA ILE A 244 3.97 -2.00 24.29
C ILE A 244 4.26 -1.43 22.91
N SER A 245 5.28 -1.98 22.26
CA SER A 245 5.65 -1.61 20.90
C SER A 245 6.33 -2.77 20.17
N MET A 246 6.25 -2.72 18.85
CA MET A 246 6.85 -3.64 17.91
C MET A 246 7.47 -2.83 16.76
N LYS A 247 8.70 -3.20 16.40
CA LYS A 247 9.30 -2.83 15.12
C LYS A 247 9.61 -4.10 14.37
N GLY A 248 9.48 -4.08 13.06
CA GLY A 248 9.78 -5.25 12.25
C GLY A 248 10.25 -4.93 10.86
N TYR A 249 10.82 -5.95 10.23
CA TYR A 249 11.27 -5.89 8.86
C TYR A 249 10.99 -7.23 8.16
N PHE A 250 10.43 -7.16 6.96
CA PHE A 250 10.30 -8.28 6.04
C PHE A 250 11.23 -8.05 4.87
N ARG A 251 12.03 -9.05 4.54
CA ARG A 251 12.89 -9.07 3.35
C ARG A 251 12.61 -10.33 2.55
N GLY A 252 12.01 -10.16 1.38
CA GLY A 252 11.61 -11.27 0.52
C GLY A 252 11.92 -11.01 -0.95
N SER A 253 11.41 -11.92 -1.77
CA SER A 253 11.55 -11.84 -3.23
C SER A 253 10.22 -12.14 -3.89
N TYR A 254 9.75 -11.19 -4.70
CA TYR A 254 8.50 -11.31 -5.44
C TYR A 254 8.77 -11.85 -6.86
N PRO A 255 8.17 -12.99 -7.25
CA PRO A 255 8.27 -13.53 -8.60
C PRO A 255 7.50 -12.66 -9.59
N ARG A 256 8.19 -12.18 -10.62
CA ARG A 256 7.61 -11.35 -11.67
C ARG A 256 7.95 -11.91 -13.05
N GLN A 257 6.97 -12.11 -13.92
CA GLN A 257 7.24 -12.58 -15.27
C GLN A 257 7.94 -11.49 -16.08
N ASP A 258 9.04 -11.84 -16.75
CA ASP A 258 9.64 -10.97 -17.75
C ASP A 258 8.80 -11.05 -19.04
N ARG A 259 8.30 -9.90 -19.52
CA ARG A 259 7.51 -9.85 -20.76
C ARG A 259 8.38 -10.05 -22.01
N GLN A 260 9.68 -9.79 -21.92
CA GLN A 260 10.60 -9.88 -23.05
C GLN A 260 11.30 -11.24 -23.14
N ARG A 261 11.35 -11.98 -22.03
CA ARG A 261 12.02 -13.29 -21.95
C ARG A 261 11.12 -14.21 -21.15
N PRO A 262 10.91 -15.48 -21.55
CA PRO A 262 10.07 -16.42 -20.79
C PRO A 262 10.77 -16.89 -19.51
N MET A 263 11.05 -15.96 -18.60
CA MET A 263 11.74 -16.18 -17.34
C MET A 263 11.05 -15.39 -16.24
N THR A 264 11.02 -15.98 -15.05
CA THR A 264 10.57 -15.30 -13.84
C THR A 264 11.76 -14.60 -13.19
N ARG A 265 11.64 -13.28 -13.01
CA ARG A 265 12.59 -12.49 -12.23
C ARG A 265 12.17 -12.49 -10.77
N LEU A 266 13.13 -12.61 -9.87
CA LEU A 266 12.91 -12.38 -8.45
C LEU A 266 13.26 -10.93 -8.13
N VAL A 267 12.25 -10.16 -7.75
CA VAL A 267 12.41 -8.73 -7.43
C VAL A 267 12.38 -8.56 -5.91
N PRO A 268 13.33 -7.82 -5.30
CA PRO A 268 13.31 -7.60 -3.87
C PRO A 268 12.01 -6.91 -3.43
N LEU A 269 11.32 -7.54 -2.47
CA LEU A 269 10.13 -7.00 -1.81
C LEU A 269 10.48 -6.81 -0.34
N GLU A 270 10.23 -5.61 0.16
CA GLU A 270 10.59 -5.24 1.52
C GLU A 270 9.41 -4.58 2.21
N ALA A 271 9.24 -4.88 3.49
CA ALA A 271 8.30 -4.17 4.34
C ALA A 271 8.89 -3.80 5.69
N VAL A 272 8.55 -2.62 6.19
CA VAL A 272 8.86 -2.18 7.56
C VAL A 272 7.56 -2.09 8.34
N PHE A 273 7.55 -2.65 9.55
CA PHE A 273 6.40 -2.64 10.45
C PHE A 273 6.71 -1.77 11.66
N GLU A 274 5.79 -0.87 12.00
CA GLU A 274 5.89 -0.05 13.19
C GLU A 274 4.55 -0.05 13.92
N SER A 275 4.53 -0.59 15.14
CA SER A 275 3.42 -0.35 16.05
C SER A 275 3.39 1.13 16.40
N ARG A 276 2.22 1.75 16.29
CA ARG A 276 2.03 3.06 16.90
C ARG A 276 1.75 2.83 18.39
N PRO A 277 2.57 3.37 19.29
CA PRO A 277 2.32 3.25 20.72
C PRO A 277 1.03 4.00 21.12
N ARG A 278 0.48 3.61 22.29
CA ARG A 278 -0.59 4.35 23.00
C ARG A 278 -0.24 5.81 23.20
#